data_AF-A0A954W9V1-F1
#
_entry.id   AF-A0A954W9V1-F1
#
_cell.length_a   1.000
_cell.length_b   1.000
_cell.length_c   1.000
_cell.angle_alpha   90.00
_cell.angle_beta   90.00
_cell.angle_gamma   90.00
#
_symmetry.space_group_name_H-M   'P 1'
#
loop_
_entity.id
_entity.type
_entity.pdbx_description
1 polymer ?
#
loop_
_entity_poly.entity_id
_entity_poly.type
_entity_poly.pdbx_seq_one_letter_code
_entity_poly.pdbx_strand_id
1 'polypeptide(L)'
;IVGRPDYASVVGKLGIDLAVSERYVMARPVLGFLNEGPVVTRTPLPGGRIGVYEIEVLEGAPVTEHVLAKLPLPDACLIAAVMRESFVRVPAADDRLQPGDTVVALIDDSAAKAAIALFESDER
;
A
#
# COMPACT_ATOMS: atom_id res chain seq x y z
N ILE A 1 3.04 -19.41 -14.35
CA ILE A 1 4.03 -18.32 -14.52
C ILE A 1 4.14 -18.02 -16.01
N VAL A 2 4.15 -16.74 -16.41
CA VAL A 2 4.26 -16.32 -17.82
C VAL A 2 5.41 -15.34 -18.03
N GLY A 3 6.10 -15.43 -19.17
CA GLY A 3 7.24 -14.56 -19.46
C GLY A 3 6.87 -13.13 -19.85
N ARG A 4 5.68 -12.89 -20.42
CA ARG A 4 5.17 -11.56 -20.78
C ARG A 4 3.90 -11.26 -19.98
N PRO A 5 3.75 -10.05 -19.40
CA PRO A 5 2.58 -9.68 -18.61
C PRO A 5 1.27 -9.79 -19.42
N ASP A 6 1.29 -9.42 -20.70
CA ASP A 6 0.10 -9.39 -21.57
C ASP A 6 -0.53 -10.78 -21.76
N TYR A 7 0.26 -11.84 -21.59
CA TYR A 7 -0.22 -13.22 -21.73
C TYR A 7 -1.14 -13.65 -20.58
N ALA A 8 -1.11 -12.97 -19.43
CA ALA A 8 -2.00 -13.25 -18.31
C ALA A 8 -3.48 -13.23 -18.74
N SER A 9 -3.85 -12.31 -19.64
CA SER A 9 -5.21 -12.19 -20.17
C SER A 9 -5.64 -13.35 -21.08
N VAL A 10 -4.68 -13.99 -21.77
CA VAL A 10 -4.93 -15.10 -22.70
C VAL A 10 -5.06 -16.41 -21.95
N VAL A 11 -4.15 -16.67 -21.01
CA VAL A 11 -4.19 -17.89 -20.19
C VAL A 11 -5.38 -17.91 -19.23
N GLY A 12 -5.85 -16.73 -18.78
CA GLY A 12 -7.11 -16.62 -18.03
C GLY A 12 -8.30 -17.23 -18.79
N LYS A 13 -8.35 -17.06 -20.13
CA LYS A 13 -9.41 -17.64 -20.97
C LYS A 13 -9.29 -19.16 -21.14
N LEU A 14 -8.15 -19.74 -20.78
CA LEU A 14 -7.90 -21.18 -20.83
C LEU A 14 -8.25 -21.88 -19.50
N GLY A 15 -8.89 -21.17 -18.56
CA GLY A 15 -9.25 -21.71 -17.25
C GLY A 15 -8.10 -21.69 -16.25
N ILE A 16 -7.06 -20.89 -16.49
CA ILE A 16 -6.01 -20.64 -15.50
C ILE A 16 -6.42 -19.44 -14.64
N ASP A 17 -6.74 -19.68 -13.38
CA ASP A 17 -7.30 -18.65 -12.48
C ASP A 17 -6.30 -17.55 -12.11
N LEU A 18 -4.99 -17.87 -12.08
CA LEU A 18 -3.94 -16.91 -11.71
C LEU A 18 -2.69 -17.09 -12.57
N ALA A 19 -2.30 -16.00 -13.25
CA ALA A 19 -1.06 -15.92 -13.99
C ALA A 19 -0.18 -14.80 -13.42
N VAL A 20 1.00 -15.18 -12.93
CA VAL A 20 2.02 -14.24 -12.46
C VAL A 20 3.12 -14.11 -13.52
N SER A 21 3.50 -12.87 -13.81
CA SER A 21 4.63 -12.54 -14.69
C SER A 21 5.84 -12.15 -13.85
N GLU A 22 6.94 -12.90 -13.98
CA GLU A 22 8.21 -12.58 -13.29
C GLU A 22 8.70 -11.18 -13.64
N ARG A 23 8.57 -10.79 -14.92
CA ARG A 23 8.97 -9.46 -15.39
C ARG A 23 8.18 -8.35 -14.71
N TYR A 24 6.89 -8.58 -14.49
CA TYR A 24 6.04 -7.63 -13.79
C TYR A 24 6.41 -7.54 -12.30
N VAL A 25 6.65 -8.69 -11.65
CA VAL A 25 7.07 -8.75 -10.25
C VAL A 25 8.41 -8.06 -10.03
N MET A 26 9.39 -8.26 -10.92
CA MET A 26 10.71 -7.65 -10.83
C MET A 26 10.71 -6.15 -11.16
N ALA A 27 9.80 -5.69 -12.02
CA ALA A 27 9.69 -4.27 -12.36
C ALA A 27 9.09 -3.43 -11.22
N ARG A 28 8.21 -4.03 -10.39
CA ARG A 28 7.50 -3.32 -9.31
C ARG A 28 8.44 -2.57 -8.34
N PRO A 29 9.47 -3.20 -7.75
CA PRO A 29 10.41 -2.49 -6.88
C PRO A 29 11.15 -1.35 -7.58
N VAL A 30 11.51 -1.53 -8.85
CA VAL A 30 12.20 -0.50 -9.64
C VAL A 30 11.31 0.72 -9.86
N LEU A 31 10.03 0.49 -10.18
CA LEU A 31 9.05 1.57 -10.31
C LEU A 31 8.80 2.28 -8.98
N GLY A 32 8.89 1.58 -7.85
CA GLY A 32 8.79 2.18 -6.52
C GLY A 32 9.83 3.26 -6.26
N PHE A 33 11.06 3.13 -6.78
CA PHE A 33 12.09 4.17 -6.64
C PHE A 33 11.80 5.46 -7.41
N LEU A 34 10.83 5.45 -8.33
CA LEU A 34 10.42 6.64 -9.08
C LEU A 34 9.24 7.37 -8.43
N ASN A 35 8.68 6.85 -7.35
CA ASN A 35 7.54 7.48 -6.70
C ASN A 35 7.97 8.72 -5.92
N GLU A 36 7.17 9.77 -6.05
CA GLU A 36 7.27 10.97 -5.22
C GLU A 36 6.28 10.85 -4.05
N GLY A 37 6.74 11.17 -2.84
CA GLY A 37 5.94 11.05 -1.61
C GLY A 37 5.90 9.64 -1.04
N PRO A 38 5.02 9.38 -0.06
CA PRO A 38 5.07 8.18 0.77
C PRO A 38 4.43 6.95 0.10
N VAL A 39 3.79 7.07 -1.06
CA VAL A 39 3.08 5.95 -1.69
C VAL A 39 4.05 5.08 -2.49
N VAL A 40 4.24 3.83 -2.07
CA VAL A 40 5.10 2.84 -2.72
C VAL A 40 4.36 2.14 -3.87
N THR A 41 3.12 1.71 -3.66
CA THR A 41 2.28 1.21 -4.75
C THR A 41 0.80 1.49 -4.49
N ARG A 42 0.02 1.57 -5.58
CA ARG A 42 -1.45 1.58 -5.56
C ARG A 42 -1.96 0.50 -6.49
N THR A 43 -2.76 -0.41 -5.96
CA THR A 43 -3.41 -1.48 -6.73
C THR A 43 -4.93 -1.37 -6.57
N PRO A 44 -5.68 -0.99 -7.61
CA PRO A 44 -7.13 -0.90 -7.52
C PRO A 44 -7.75 -2.29 -7.32
N LEU A 45 -8.76 -2.39 -6.46
CA LEU A 45 -9.54 -3.63 -6.34
C LEU A 45 -10.56 -3.73 -7.49
N PRO A 46 -10.74 -4.91 -8.09
CA PRO A 46 -11.72 -5.10 -9.16
C PRO A 46 -13.15 -4.73 -8.72
N GLY A 47 -13.84 -3.95 -9.55
CA GLY A 47 -15.27 -3.68 -9.39
C GLY A 47 -15.64 -2.63 -8.32
N GLY A 48 -14.69 -1.83 -7.82
CA GLY A 48 -14.95 -0.85 -6.78
C GLY A 48 -14.12 0.43 -6.85
N ARG A 49 -14.31 1.29 -5.84
CA ARG A 49 -13.59 2.56 -5.64
C ARG A 49 -12.50 2.46 -4.56
N ILE A 50 -12.17 1.24 -4.14
CA ILE A 50 -11.18 0.97 -3.10
C ILE A 50 -9.88 0.54 -3.76
N GLY A 51 -8.77 1.12 -3.33
CA GLY A 51 -7.43 0.68 -3.68
C GLY A 51 -6.71 0.04 -2.49
N VAL A 52 -5.83 -0.90 -2.78
CA VAL A 52 -4.77 -1.34 -1.88
C VAL A 52 -3.59 -0.38 -2.06
N TYR A 53 -3.16 0.23 -0.98
CA TYR A 53 -2.03 1.16 -0.93
C TYR A 53 -0.93 0.55 -0.08
N GLU A 54 0.29 0.53 -0.61
CA GLU A 54 1.50 0.35 0.17
C GLU A 54 2.09 1.73 0.40
N ILE A 55 2.20 2.15 1.66
CA ILE A 55 2.60 3.51 2.05
C ILE A 55 3.77 3.41 3.03
N GLU A 56 4.89 4.03 2.69
CA GLU A 56 6.03 4.20 3.57
C GLU A 56 5.74 5.29 4.60
N VAL A 57 6.06 5.02 5.87
CA VAL A 57 5.99 6.01 6.93
C VAL A 57 7.27 6.83 6.89
N LEU A 58 7.17 8.08 6.42
CA LEU A 58 8.33 8.98 6.36
C LEU A 58 8.71 9.49 7.75
N GLU A 59 9.95 9.97 7.88
CA GLU A 59 10.42 10.62 9.09
C GLU A 59 9.61 11.90 9.36
N GLY A 60 9.22 12.10 10.62
CA GLY A 60 8.37 13.24 11.01
C GLY A 60 6.91 13.15 10.53
N ALA A 61 6.45 11.99 10.05
CA ALA A 61 5.07 11.84 9.61
C ALA A 61 4.06 11.92 10.78
N PRO A 62 2.94 12.66 10.64
CA PRO A 62 1.89 12.78 11.67
C PRO A 62 1.34 11.44 12.18
N VAL A 63 1.36 10.41 11.31
CA VAL A 63 0.89 9.06 11.65
C VAL A 63 1.70 8.38 12.77
N THR A 64 2.88 8.91 13.11
CA THR A 64 3.77 8.36 14.15
C THR A 64 3.47 8.90 15.56
N GLU A 65 2.68 9.97 15.68
CA GLU A 65 2.51 10.70 16.95
C GLU A 65 1.66 9.94 17.98
N HIS A 66 0.74 9.11 17.50
CA HIS A 66 -0.27 8.45 18.33
C HIS A 66 -0.36 6.95 18.04
N VAL A 67 -1.04 6.22 18.93
CA VAL A 67 -1.44 4.83 18.66
C VAL A 67 -2.50 4.80 17.55
N LEU A 68 -2.58 3.69 16.81
CA LEU A 68 -3.48 3.56 15.66
C LEU A 68 -4.93 3.95 15.97
N ALA A 69 -5.45 3.57 17.14
CA ALA A 69 -6.82 3.89 17.55
C ALA A 69 -7.09 5.38 17.81
N LYS A 70 -6.06 6.21 17.93
CA LYS A 70 -6.17 7.66 18.14
C LYS A 70 -5.79 8.46 16.90
N LEU A 71 -5.36 7.80 15.83
CA LEU A 71 -5.03 8.49 14.60
C LEU A 71 -6.29 9.04 13.93
N PRO A 72 -6.24 10.24 13.35
CA PRO A 72 -7.34 10.84 12.61
C PRO A 72 -7.44 10.23 11.21
N LEU A 73 -7.49 8.90 11.11
CA LEU A 73 -7.68 8.20 9.84
C LEU A 73 -9.08 8.54 9.29
N PRO A 74 -9.22 8.78 7.98
CA PRO A 74 -10.53 8.95 7.36
C PRO A 74 -11.40 7.70 7.55
N ASP A 75 -12.73 7.88 7.66
CA ASP A 75 -13.68 6.76 7.86
C ASP A 75 -13.55 5.64 6.80
N ALA A 76 -13.17 6.01 5.58
CA ALA A 76 -12.98 5.09 4.46
C ALA A 76 -11.50 4.69 4.25
N CYS A 77 -10.76 4.51 5.35
CA CYS A 77 -9.37 4.06 5.38
C CYS A 77 -9.20 2.95 6.43
N LEU A 78 -8.64 1.80 6.03
CA LEU A 78 -8.34 0.68 6.91
C LEU A 78 -6.88 0.27 6.78
N ILE A 79 -6.16 0.30 7.89
CA ILE A 79 -4.80 -0.25 8.00
C ILE A 79 -4.91 -1.78 8.15
N ALA A 80 -4.50 -2.51 7.12
CA ALA A 80 -4.64 -3.97 7.06
C ALA A 80 -3.40 -4.70 7.58
N ALA A 81 -2.21 -4.17 7.32
CA ALA A 81 -0.95 -4.74 7.79
C ALA A 81 0.14 -3.67 7.93
N VAL A 82 1.09 -3.94 8.81
CA VAL A 82 2.32 -3.17 8.96
C VAL A 82 3.48 -4.12 8.74
N MET A 83 4.36 -3.73 7.82
CA MET A 83 5.62 -4.40 7.56
C MET A 83 6.75 -3.56 8.17
N ARG A 84 7.51 -4.19 9.05
CA ARG A 84 8.71 -3.60 9.65
C ARG A 84 9.87 -4.56 9.39
N GLU A 85 10.91 -4.07 8.74
CA GLU A 85 12.04 -4.87 8.30
C GLU A 85 11.58 -6.07 7.43
N SER A 86 11.69 -7.30 7.95
CA SER A 86 11.29 -8.54 7.26
C SER A 86 10.04 -9.20 7.87
N PHE A 87 9.35 -8.51 8.78
CA PHE A 87 8.19 -9.06 9.50
C PHE A 87 6.93 -8.28 9.16
N VAL A 88 5.89 -9.02 8.78
CA VAL A 88 4.55 -8.49 8.54
C VAL A 88 3.64 -8.88 9.70
N ARG A 89 2.87 -7.92 10.22
CA ARG A 89 1.85 -8.17 11.23
C ARG A 89 0.55 -7.45 10.90
N VAL A 90 -0.57 -8.03 11.35
CA VAL A 90 -1.84 -7.30 11.46
C VAL A 90 -1.74 -6.45 12.71
N PRO A 91 -1.86 -5.11 12.61
CA PRO A 91 -1.66 -4.26 13.76
C PRO A 91 -2.88 -4.25 14.68
N ALA A 92 -2.64 -4.02 15.97
CA ALA A 92 -3.65 -3.82 16.99
C ALA A 92 -3.92 -2.32 17.22
N ALA A 93 -5.02 -2.01 17.92
CA ALA A 93 -5.45 -0.64 18.21
C ALA A 93 -4.39 0.19 18.96
N ASP A 94 -3.57 -0.45 19.80
CA ASP A 94 -2.53 0.12 20.63
C ASP A 94 -1.15 0.18 19.96
N ASP A 95 -1.00 -0.39 18.75
CA ASP A 95 0.23 -0.30 17.99
C ASP A 95 0.56 1.15 17.61
N ARG A 96 1.87 1.44 17.50
CA ARG A 96 2.41 2.67 16.94
C ARG A 96 3.23 2.38 15.70
N LEU A 97 2.97 3.17 14.66
CA LEU A 97 3.80 3.19 13.47
C LEU A 97 5.13 3.91 13.75
N GLN A 98 6.16 3.51 13.05
CA GLN A 98 7.50 4.07 13.15
C GLN A 98 8.00 4.47 11.76
N PRO A 99 8.85 5.50 11.65
CA PRO A 99 9.53 5.81 10.39
C PRO A 99 10.22 4.57 9.80
N GLY A 100 10.07 4.38 8.49
CA GLY A 100 10.55 3.20 7.76
C GLY A 100 9.60 1.99 7.77
N ASP A 101 8.49 2.05 8.52
CA ASP A 101 7.43 1.06 8.36
C ASP A 101 6.80 1.18 6.96
N THR A 102 6.44 0.04 6.36
CA THR A 102 5.57 0.02 5.18
C THR A 102 4.19 -0.46 5.60
N VAL A 103 3.19 0.38 5.38
CA VAL A 103 1.81 0.12 5.74
C VAL A 103 1.02 -0.33 4.53
N VAL A 104 0.27 -1.42 4.67
CA VAL A 104 -0.74 -1.84 3.69
C VAL A 104 -2.09 -1.31 4.16
N ALA A 105 -2.70 -0.44 3.36
CA ALA A 105 -3.99 0.18 3.66
C ALA A 105 -5.01 -0.08 2.54
N LEU A 106 -6.27 -0.30 2.92
CA LEU A 106 -7.41 -0.27 2.02
C LEU A 106 -8.06 1.10 2.12
N ILE A 107 -8.10 1.84 1.02
CA ILE A 107 -8.55 3.23 1.02
C ILE A 107 -9.52 3.44 -0.13
N ASP A 108 -10.68 4.05 0.15
CA ASP A 108 -11.55 4.55 -0.90
C ASP A 108 -10.91 5.76 -1.59
N ASP A 109 -11.08 5.88 -2.91
CA ASP A 109 -10.53 6.97 -3.70
C ASP A 109 -10.90 8.37 -3.17
N SER A 110 -12.07 8.52 -2.52
CA SER A 110 -12.48 9.79 -1.90
C SER A 110 -11.67 10.17 -0.67
N ALA A 111 -11.12 9.19 0.05
CA ALA A 111 -10.33 9.37 1.27
C ALA A 111 -8.81 9.34 1.03
N ALA A 112 -8.37 8.88 -0.15
CA ALA A 112 -6.96 8.65 -0.47
C ALA A 112 -6.06 9.84 -0.16
N LYS A 113 -6.44 11.05 -0.60
CA LYS A 113 -5.62 12.26 -0.38
C LYS A 113 -5.45 12.59 1.11
N ALA A 114 -6.54 12.49 1.88
CA ALA A 114 -6.51 12.78 3.32
C ALA A 114 -5.72 11.73 4.11
N ALA A 115 -5.85 10.45 3.72
CA ALA A 115 -5.09 9.36 4.34
C ALA A 115 -3.59 9.48 4.06
N ILE A 116 -3.20 9.71 2.80
CA ILE A 116 -1.79 9.82 2.39
C ILE A 116 -1.07 10.98 3.10
N ALA A 117 -1.74 12.12 3.29
CA ALA A 117 -1.18 13.28 3.96
C ALA A 117 -0.68 12.99 5.39
N LEU A 118 -1.22 11.97 6.07
CA LEU A 118 -0.76 11.57 7.40
C LEU A 118 0.61 10.89 7.39
N PHE A 119 1.04 10.36 6.24
CA PHE A 119 2.30 9.63 6.06
C PHE A 119 3.43 10.50 5.47
N GLU A 120 3.13 11.74 5.10
CA GLU A 120 4.10 12.71 4.61
C GLU A 120 4.86 13.38 5.77
N SER A 121 6.13 13.75 5.56
CA SER A 121 6.91 14.53 6.53
C SER A 121 6.35 15.95 6.67
N ASP A 122 6.20 16.43 7.91
CA ASP A 122 5.66 17.78 8.22
C ASP A 122 6.63 18.94 7.88
N GLU A 123 7.80 18.66 7.26
CA GLU A 123 8.72 19.68 6.78
C GLU A 123 8.29 20.22 5.40
N ARG A 124 7.41 21.23 5.42
CA ARG A 124 7.23 22.21 4.35
C ARG A 124 7.03 23.62 4.87
#